data_AF-A0A8U0M5C1-F1
#
_entry.id   AF-A0A8U0M5C1-F1
#
_cell.length_a   1.000
_cell.length_b   1.000
_cell.length_c   1.000
_cell.angle_alpha   90.00
_cell.angle_beta   90.00
_cell.angle_gamma   90.00
#
_symmetry.space_group_name_H-M   'P 1'
#
loop_
_entity.id
_entity.type
_entity.pdbx_description
1 polymer ?
#
loop_
_entity_poly.entity_id
_entity_poly.type
_entity_poly.pdbx_seq_one_letter_code
_entity_poly.pdbx_strand_id
1 'polypeptide(L)'
;MNQLLSLFALTLISLSAAAQTKSETTPPAIVSLIEGITGKDFKPDTAYATLSKEDVDILTKEPVANWSLPQPSGDQMMYQNLVVGEKSYRLVIIKQPQISLPTAMLLRYPTAQSKPETIARGTLSPKEPQKAK
;
A
#
# COMPACT_ATOMS: atom_id res chain seq x y z
N MET A 1 0.40 -63.52 -24.16
CA MET A 1 -0.70 -63.30 -23.20
C MET A 1 -0.14 -62.44 -22.08
N ASN A 2 -0.44 -61.15 -21.91
CA ASN A 2 -1.66 -60.42 -22.20
C ASN A 2 -1.34 -58.99 -22.66
N GLN A 3 -1.73 -58.68 -23.90
CA GLN A 3 -2.01 -57.32 -24.34
C GLN A 3 -3.36 -56.91 -23.77
N LEU A 4 -3.39 -56.33 -22.57
CA LEU A 4 -4.58 -55.65 -22.08
C LEU A 4 -4.14 -54.71 -20.97
N LEU A 5 -4.63 -53.48 -21.03
CA LEU A 5 -4.38 -52.35 -20.13
C LEU A 5 -3.39 -51.28 -20.63
N SER A 6 -3.26 -51.15 -21.95
CA SER A 6 -3.02 -49.87 -22.65
C SER A 6 -4.20 -48.89 -22.52
N LEU A 7 -4.82 -48.77 -21.33
CA LEU A 7 -6.06 -47.98 -21.13
C LEU A 7 -6.05 -47.13 -19.86
N PHE A 8 -4.91 -47.02 -19.17
CA PHE A 8 -4.74 -46.09 -18.04
C PHE A 8 -3.83 -44.89 -18.37
N ALA A 9 -3.62 -44.64 -19.66
CA ALA A 9 -2.92 -43.45 -20.17
C ALA A 9 -3.85 -42.22 -20.34
N LEU A 10 -5.07 -42.27 -19.79
CA LEU A 10 -6.10 -41.25 -20.02
C LEU A 10 -6.81 -40.81 -18.74
N THR A 11 -6.06 -40.32 -17.76
CA THR A 11 -6.62 -39.43 -16.72
C THR A 11 -5.76 -38.17 -16.62
N LEU A 12 -5.75 -37.44 -17.73
CA LEU A 12 -5.61 -35.98 -17.75
C LEU A 12 -6.74 -35.40 -16.89
N ILE A 13 -6.55 -35.35 -15.57
CA ILE A 13 -7.29 -34.44 -14.70
C ILE A 13 -6.27 -33.38 -14.30
N SER A 14 -6.16 -32.41 -15.20
CA SER A 14 -5.85 -31.02 -14.90
C SER A 14 -6.56 -30.61 -13.62
N LEU A 15 -5.85 -30.70 -12.49
CA LEU A 15 -6.13 -29.81 -11.38
C LEU A 15 -5.72 -28.42 -11.87
N SER A 16 -6.71 -27.70 -12.37
CA SER A 16 -6.64 -26.25 -12.56
C SER A 16 -5.96 -25.66 -11.34
N ALA A 17 -4.79 -25.05 -11.57
CA ALA A 17 -4.14 -24.18 -10.62
C ALA A 17 -5.23 -23.28 -10.00
N ALA A 18 -5.32 -23.25 -8.67
CA ALA A 18 -6.12 -22.26 -7.99
C ALA A 18 -5.68 -20.90 -8.55
N ALA A 19 -6.60 -20.26 -9.26
CA ALA A 19 -6.41 -18.96 -9.89
C ALA A 19 -5.84 -17.99 -8.85
N GLN A 20 -4.83 -17.21 -9.25
CA GLN A 20 -4.28 -16.10 -8.49
C GLN A 20 -5.40 -15.37 -7.75
N THR A 21 -5.38 -15.47 -6.41
CA THR A 21 -6.19 -14.60 -5.57
C THR A 21 -5.80 -13.17 -5.91
N LYS A 22 -6.74 -12.48 -6.55
CA LYS A 22 -6.75 -11.05 -6.88
C LYS A 22 -5.89 -10.28 -5.88
N SER A 23 -4.74 -9.75 -6.32
CA SER A 23 -3.92 -8.87 -5.50
C SER A 23 -4.82 -7.76 -4.95
N GLU A 24 -4.99 -7.72 -3.63
CA GLU A 24 -5.75 -6.68 -2.96
C GLU A 24 -5.01 -5.35 -3.19
N THR A 25 -5.51 -4.58 -4.15
CA THR A 25 -5.05 -3.22 -4.40
C THR A 25 -5.29 -2.36 -3.17
N THR A 26 -4.39 -1.42 -2.88
CA THR A 26 -4.54 -0.45 -1.79
C THR A 26 -5.97 0.13 -1.76
N PRO A 27 -6.68 0.10 -0.60
CA PRO A 27 -8.06 0.57 -0.55
C PRO A 27 -8.20 2.02 -1.03
N PRO A 28 -9.27 2.38 -1.78
CA PRO A 28 -9.46 3.74 -2.29
C PRO A 28 -9.44 4.83 -1.21
N ALA A 29 -9.89 4.49 0.00
CA ALA A 29 -9.89 5.41 1.13
C ALA A 29 -8.46 5.74 1.61
N ILE A 30 -7.52 4.79 1.52
CA ILE A 30 -6.11 5.01 1.83
C ILE A 30 -5.44 5.84 0.74
N VAL A 31 -5.80 5.61 -0.52
CA VAL A 31 -5.36 6.47 -1.63
C VAL A 31 -5.78 7.92 -1.34
N SER A 32 -7.07 8.14 -1.08
CA SER A 32 -7.61 9.48 -0.80
C SER A 32 -6.94 10.14 0.41
N LEU A 33 -6.64 9.37 1.46
CA LEU A 33 -5.90 9.85 2.62
C LEU A 33 -4.50 10.34 2.26
N ILE A 34 -3.72 9.52 1.54
CA ILE A 34 -2.36 9.88 1.13
C ILE A 34 -2.38 11.13 0.25
N GLU A 35 -3.34 11.22 -0.67
CA GLU A 35 -3.52 12.40 -1.52
C GLU A 35 -3.94 13.64 -0.73
N GLY A 36 -4.76 13.48 0.31
CA GLY A 36 -5.15 14.56 1.22
C GLY A 36 -3.99 15.08 2.05
N ILE A 37 -3.12 14.19 2.55
CA ILE A 37 -1.93 14.56 3.32
C ILE A 37 -0.86 15.22 2.44
N THR A 38 -0.69 14.73 1.20
CA THR A 38 0.41 15.15 0.32
C THR A 38 0.05 16.27 -0.64
N GLY A 39 -1.24 16.48 -0.90
CA GLY A 39 -1.72 17.36 -1.97
C GLY A 39 -1.31 16.91 -3.38
N LYS A 40 -0.97 15.63 -3.56
CA LYS A 40 -0.49 15.02 -4.81
C LYS A 40 -1.40 13.86 -5.19
N ASP A 41 -1.40 13.48 -6.47
CA ASP A 41 -2.06 12.24 -6.89
C ASP A 41 -1.19 11.05 -6.52
N PHE A 42 -1.80 9.98 -6.01
CA PHE A 42 -1.10 8.81 -5.52
C PHE A 42 -1.44 7.60 -6.37
N LYS A 43 -0.42 7.00 -7.00
CA LYS A 43 -0.55 5.78 -7.80
C LYS A 43 0.10 4.61 -7.05
N PRO A 44 -0.68 3.67 -6.48
CA PRO A 44 -0.14 2.51 -5.76
C PRO A 44 0.73 1.62 -6.65
N ASP A 45 1.84 1.11 -6.10
CA ASP A 45 2.81 0.29 -6.85
C ASP A 45 2.35 -1.17 -7.03
N THR A 46 1.77 -1.81 -6.00
CA THR A 46 1.10 -3.14 -5.97
C THR A 46 0.73 -3.53 -4.51
N ALA A 47 0.05 -4.66 -4.28
CA ALA A 47 -0.46 -5.11 -2.97
C ALA A 47 0.64 -5.22 -1.89
N TYR A 48 0.59 -4.34 -0.90
CA TYR A 48 1.34 -4.44 0.35
C TYR A 48 0.53 -5.25 1.37
N ALA A 49 1.06 -5.47 2.58
CA ALA A 49 0.41 -6.30 3.60
C ALA A 49 -1.10 -6.01 3.68
N THR A 50 -1.94 -7.06 3.69
CA THR A 50 -3.40 -6.92 3.76
C THR A 50 -3.75 -5.97 4.90
N LEU A 51 -4.25 -4.79 4.54
CA LEU A 51 -4.70 -3.83 5.54
C LEU A 51 -5.83 -4.48 6.34
N SER A 52 -5.67 -4.49 7.65
CA SER A 52 -6.78 -4.86 8.50
C SER A 52 -7.90 -3.83 8.34
N LYS A 53 -9.15 -4.28 8.49
CA LYS A 53 -10.31 -3.37 8.49
C LYS A 53 -10.17 -2.30 9.57
N GLU A 54 -9.61 -2.65 10.73
CA GLU A 54 -9.32 -1.73 11.83
C GLU A 54 -8.38 -0.61 11.39
N ASP A 55 -7.28 -0.94 10.70
CA ASP A 55 -6.32 0.07 10.22
C ASP A 55 -6.97 1.02 9.22
N VAL A 56 -7.77 0.51 8.28
CA VAL A 56 -8.51 1.34 7.33
C VAL A 56 -9.47 2.27 8.08
N ASP A 57 -10.22 1.75 9.04
CA ASP A 57 -11.20 2.53 9.79
C ASP A 57 -10.52 3.63 10.63
N ILE A 58 -9.37 3.36 11.26
CA ILE A 58 -8.60 4.38 12.00
C ILE A 58 -8.06 5.44 11.04
N LEU A 59 -7.31 5.02 10.02
CA LEU A 59 -6.62 5.92 9.09
C LEU A 59 -7.58 6.85 8.33
N THR A 60 -8.81 6.40 8.08
CA THR A 60 -9.79 7.16 7.28
C THR A 60 -10.74 8.03 8.12
N LYS A 61 -10.89 7.73 9.41
CA LYS A 61 -11.68 8.56 10.34
C LYS A 61 -10.90 9.71 10.93
N GLU A 62 -9.59 9.56 11.07
CA GLU A 62 -8.73 10.62 11.59
C GLU A 62 -8.58 11.76 10.57
N PRO A 63 -8.88 13.01 10.95
CA PRO A 63 -8.62 14.17 10.11
C PRO A 63 -7.14 14.27 9.69
N VAL A 64 -6.89 14.76 8.47
CA VAL A 64 -5.53 15.07 8.00
C VAL A 64 -4.79 16.01 8.97
N ALA A 65 -5.51 16.91 9.65
CA ALA A 65 -4.97 17.83 10.64
C ALA A 65 -4.38 17.14 11.90
N ASN A 66 -4.74 15.88 12.18
CA ASN A 66 -4.19 15.10 13.29
C ASN A 66 -2.82 14.48 12.96
N TRP A 67 -2.39 14.55 11.70
CA TRP A 67 -1.04 14.16 11.31
C TRP A 67 -0.03 15.20 11.76
N SER A 68 1.14 14.75 12.21
CA SER A 68 2.23 15.66 12.54
C SER A 68 2.67 16.44 11.30
N LEU A 69 3.13 17.67 11.49
CA LEU A 69 3.74 18.44 10.40
C LEU A 69 4.89 17.67 9.72
N PRO A 70 5.12 17.85 8.41
CA PRO A 70 6.22 17.24 7.69
C PRO A 70 7.56 17.44 8.40
N GLN A 71 8.20 16.34 8.79
CA GLN A 71 9.52 16.32 9.41
C GLN A 71 10.56 15.85 8.39
N PRO A 72 11.68 16.56 8.23
CA PRO A 72 12.78 16.08 7.40
C PRO A 72 13.49 14.88 8.06
N SER A 73 13.99 13.96 7.24
CA SER A 73 14.83 12.82 7.66
C SER A 73 15.93 12.64 6.63
N GLY A 74 17.06 13.30 6.83
CA GLY A 74 18.10 13.40 5.80
C GLY A 74 17.66 14.25 4.61
N ASP A 75 18.44 14.22 3.53
CA ASP A 75 18.29 15.19 2.42
C ASP A 75 17.15 14.89 1.45
N GLN A 76 16.65 13.65 1.45
CA GLN A 76 15.77 13.12 0.41
C GLN A 76 14.48 12.52 0.95
N MET A 77 14.27 12.57 2.25
CA MET A 77 13.12 11.94 2.90
C MET A 77 12.43 12.92 3.85
N MET A 78 11.11 12.88 3.81
CA MET A 78 10.25 13.52 4.80
C MET A 78 9.30 12.48 5.37
N TYR A 79 8.83 12.71 6.59
CA TYR A 79 7.81 11.86 7.20
C TYR A 79 6.78 12.66 7.97
N GLN A 80 5.59 12.09 8.10
CA GLN A 80 4.52 12.55 8.97
C GLN A 80 4.00 11.35 9.77
N ASN A 81 3.72 11.55 11.05
CA ASN A 81 3.23 10.51 11.94
C ASN A 81 1.76 10.77 12.30
N LEU A 82 1.03 9.69 12.52
CA LEU A 82 -0.28 9.69 13.17
C LEU A 82 -0.22 8.70 14.33
N VAL A 83 -0.64 9.12 15.51
CA VAL A 83 -0.71 8.27 16.70
C VAL A 83 -2.15 8.30 17.22
N VAL A 84 -2.77 7.13 17.33
CA VAL A 84 -4.16 6.97 17.78
C VAL A 84 -4.19 5.86 18.82
N GLY A 85 -4.33 6.23 20.09
CA GLY A 85 -4.19 5.28 21.20
C GLY A 85 -2.82 4.58 21.14
N GLU A 86 -2.84 3.26 21.01
CA GLU A 86 -1.62 2.42 20.93
C GLU A 86 -1.11 2.22 19.49
N LYS A 87 -1.89 2.61 18.48
CA LYS A 87 -1.53 2.44 17.07
C LYS A 87 -0.73 3.64 16.59
N SER A 88 0.35 3.37 15.87
CA SER A 88 1.19 4.42 15.28
C SER A 88 1.40 4.15 13.80
N TYR A 89 1.23 5.20 13.00
CA TYR A 89 1.39 5.18 11.56
C TYR A 89 2.39 6.24 11.13
N ARG A 90 3.12 5.96 10.05
CA ARG A 90 4.07 6.91 9.45
C ARG A 90 3.91 6.93 7.95
N LEU A 91 3.64 8.10 7.40
CA LEU A 91 3.75 8.34 5.97
C LEU A 91 5.16 8.85 5.68
N VAL A 92 5.91 8.10 4.88
CA VAL A 92 7.25 8.45 4.43
C VAL A 92 7.17 8.88 2.96
N ILE A 93 7.78 10.01 2.64
CA ILE A 93 7.92 10.51 1.28
C ILE A 93 9.41 10.51 0.95
N ILE A 94 9.80 9.84 -0.13
CA ILE A 94 11.18 9.72 -0.58
C ILE A 94 11.30 10.36 -1.96
N LYS A 95 12.24 11.28 -2.11
CA LYS A 95 12.59 11.95 -3.36
C LYS A 95 14.06 11.64 -3.69
N GLN A 96 14.30 10.50 -4.30
CA GLN A 96 15.64 10.13 -4.78
C GLN A 96 15.98 10.87 -6.07
N PRO A 97 17.21 11.39 -6.25
CA PRO A 97 17.64 12.09 -7.46
C PRO A 97 17.52 11.26 -8.74
N GLN A 98 17.61 9.94 -8.60
CA GLN A 98 17.57 8.98 -9.70
C GLN A 98 16.15 8.58 -10.10
N ILE A 99 15.14 8.93 -9.29
CA ILE A 99 13.73 8.61 -9.55
C ILE A 99 13.00 9.89 -9.98
N SER A 100 12.28 9.80 -11.10
CA SER A 100 11.57 10.95 -11.70
C SER A 100 10.44 11.48 -10.83
N LEU A 101 9.77 10.61 -10.06
CA LEU A 101 8.65 10.97 -9.19
C LEU A 101 8.94 10.55 -7.73
N PRO A 102 8.57 11.37 -6.74
CA PRO A 102 8.64 10.97 -5.34
C PRO A 102 7.80 9.71 -5.08
N THR A 103 8.25 8.89 -4.13
CA THR A 103 7.52 7.72 -3.65
C THR A 103 6.92 8.01 -2.29
N ALA A 104 5.66 7.63 -2.07
CA ALA A 104 5.05 7.60 -0.75
C ALA A 104 4.98 6.16 -0.24
N MET A 105 5.24 5.99 1.06
CA MET A 105 5.14 4.71 1.76
C MET A 105 4.47 4.92 3.11
N LEU A 106 3.32 4.27 3.30
CA LEU A 106 2.58 4.26 4.56
C LEU A 106 2.99 3.03 5.37
N LEU A 107 3.45 3.29 6.58
CA LEU A 107 3.94 2.31 7.53
C LEU A 107 3.01 2.21 8.74
N ARG A 108 2.81 0.99 9.22
CA ARG A 108 2.17 0.68 10.50
C ARG A 108 3.23 0.20 11.48
N TYR A 109 3.16 0.68 12.72
CA TYR A 109 3.95 0.17 13.85
C TYR A 109 2.99 -0.57 14.79
N PRO A 110 2.95 -1.93 14.74
CA PRO A 110 2.12 -2.71 15.65
C PRO A 110 2.42 -2.42 17.12
N THR A 111 3.69 -2.19 17.45
CA THR A 111 4.16 -1.69 18.74
C THR A 111 5.28 -0.68 18.54
N ALA A 112 5.58 0.14 19.56
CA ALA A 112 6.64 1.15 19.50
C ALA A 112 8.05 0.57 19.19
N GLN A 113 8.28 -0.71 19.47
CA GLN A 113 9.58 -1.37 19.32
C GLN A 113 9.62 -2.34 18.12
N SER A 114 8.47 -2.68 17.54
CA SER A 114 8.39 -3.56 16.39
C SER A 114 8.94 -2.91 15.11
N LYS A 115 9.46 -3.75 14.22
CA LYS A 115 9.76 -3.34 12.84
C LYS A 115 8.47 -2.86 12.17
N PRO A 116 8.47 -1.70 11.49
CA PRO A 116 7.28 -1.25 10.79
C PRO A 116 6.92 -2.15 9.63
N GLU A 117 5.62 -2.26 9.38
CA GLU A 117 5.05 -2.95 8.24
C GLU A 117 4.61 -1.95 7.19
N THR A 118 5.00 -2.17 5.94
CA THR A 118 4.49 -1.38 4.82
C THR A 118 3.07 -1.83 4.50
N ILE A 119 2.13 -0.92 4.63
CA ILE A 119 0.71 -1.17 4.33
C ILE A 119 0.27 -0.50 3.03
N ALA A 120 0.94 0.57 2.58
CA ALA A 120 0.77 1.08 1.23
C ALA A 120 2.08 1.68 0.71
N ARG A 121 2.30 1.61 -0.59
CA ARG A 121 3.36 2.36 -1.27
C ARG A 121 2.98 2.62 -2.71
N GLY A 122 3.48 3.73 -3.24
CA GLY A 122 3.18 4.19 -4.58
C GLY A 122 3.95 5.44 -4.96
N THR A 123 3.73 5.89 -6.17
CA THR A 123 4.32 7.10 -6.73
C THR A 123 3.41 8.31 -6.52
N LEU A 124 4.01 9.48 -6.32
CA LEU A 124 3.31 10.76 -6.19
C LEU A 124 3.53 11.62 -7.43
N SER A 125 2.45 12.03 -8.08
CA SER A 125 2.47 13.01 -9.18
C SER A 125 1.83 14.34 -8.76
N PRO A 126 2.30 15.48 -9.30
CA PRO A 126 1.59 16.74 -9.11
C PRO A 126 0.13 16.62 -9.56
N LYS A 127 -0.80 17.16 -8.77
CA LYS A 127 -2.20 17.30 -9.21
C LYS A 127 -2.24 18.27 -10.39
N GLU A 128 -2.95 17.90 -11.45
CA GLU A 128 -3.26 18.87 -12.50
C GLU A 128 -4.05 20.03 -11.90
N PRO A 129 -3.76 21.29 -12.29
CA PRO A 129 -4.56 22.41 -11.82
C PRO A 129 -6.00 22.18 -12.29
N GLN A 130 -6.92 21.97 -11.34
CA GLN A 130 -8.33 22.05 -11.64
C GLN A 130 -8.56 23.44 -12.22
N LYS A 131 -8.85 23.52 -13.53
CA LYS A 131 -9.40 24.75 -14.11
C LYS A 131 -10.63 25.08 -13.29
N ALA A 132 -10.56 26.16 -12.53
CA ALA A 132 -11.71 26.72 -11.85
C ALA A 132 -12.84 26.83 -12.87
N LYS A 133 -13.92 26.09 -12.65
CA LYS A 133 -15.17 26.25 -13.38
C LYS A 133 -15.95 27.41 -12.77
#